data_AF-A0A2M7FHI4-F1
#
_entry.id   AF-A0A2M7FHI4-F1
#
_cell.length_a   1.000
_cell.length_b   1.000
_cell.length_c   1.000
_cell.angle_alpha   90.00
_cell.angle_beta   90.00
_cell.angle_gamma   90.00
#
_symmetry.space_group_name_H-M   'P 1'
#
loop_
_entity.id
_entity.type
_entity.pdbx_description
1 polymer ?
#
loop_
_entity_poly.entity_id
_entity_poly.type
_entity_poly.pdbx_seq_one_letter_code
_entity_poly.pdbx_strand_id
1 'polypeptide(L)'
;MQNSQTEANTIPNLSTVKNLPSCFPKAGLTTAAVQGHIFKAADRFDSRGRKIPGNGLAASGAIIRRGRKVLIDVDKYAAWLSGGL
;
A
#
# COMPACT_ATOMS: atom_id res chain seq x y z
N MET A 1 3.09 5.47 36.93
CA MET A 1 2.04 5.29 35.92
C MET A 1 2.72 5.24 34.56
N GLN A 2 3.10 4.05 34.10
CA GLN A 2 3.62 3.84 32.75
C GLN A 2 2.82 2.68 32.15
N ASN A 3 1.89 3.01 31.27
CA ASN A 3 1.23 2.04 30.42
C ASN A 3 2.24 1.61 29.36
N SER A 4 2.93 0.50 29.60
CA SER A 4 3.65 -0.22 28.56
C SER A 4 2.63 -0.69 27.53
N GLN A 5 2.56 0.00 26.39
CA GLN A 5 1.78 -0.47 25.26
C GLN A 5 2.43 -1.76 24.76
N THR A 6 1.72 -2.86 24.97
CA THR A 6 2.02 -4.16 24.39
C THR A 6 2.03 -4.00 22.87
N GLU A 7 3.22 -3.96 22.25
CA GLU A 7 3.36 -4.11 20.81
C GLU A 7 2.82 -5.50 20.45
N ALA A 8 1.55 -5.57 20.07
CA ALA A 8 0.95 -6.79 19.58
C ALA A 8 1.73 -7.20 18.33
N ASN A 9 2.53 -8.25 18.46
CA ASN A 9 3.28 -8.90 17.39
C ASN A 9 2.29 -9.62 16.46
N THR A 10 1.47 -8.83 15.78
CA THR A 10 0.42 -9.32 14.89
C THR A 10 1.08 -9.59 13.55
N ILE A 11 1.00 -10.84 13.10
CA ILE A 11 1.45 -11.22 11.77
C ILE A 11 0.69 -10.34 10.76
N PRO A 12 1.39 -9.62 9.86
CA PRO A 12 0.73 -8.70 8.95
C PRO A 12 -0.22 -9.47 8.01
N ASN A 13 -1.37 -8.87 7.71
CA ASN A 13 -2.33 -9.41 6.77
C ASN A 13 -1.85 -9.19 5.34
N LEU A 14 -1.12 -10.16 4.79
CA LEU A 14 -0.46 -10.03 3.48
C LEU A 14 -1.28 -10.65 2.35
N SER A 15 -1.45 -9.88 1.27
CA SER A 15 -2.02 -10.36 0.02
C SER A 15 -1.06 -10.15 -1.15
N THR A 16 -1.25 -10.90 -2.23
CA THR A 16 -0.54 -10.63 -3.49
C THR A 16 -1.26 -9.53 -4.25
N VAL A 17 -0.57 -8.85 -5.16
CA VAL A 17 -1.18 -7.85 -6.07
C VAL A 17 -2.39 -8.41 -6.82
N LYS A 18 -2.35 -9.70 -7.19
CA LYS A 18 -3.44 -10.38 -7.90
C LYS A 18 -4.68 -10.62 -7.02
N ASN A 19 -4.48 -10.93 -5.74
CA ASN A 19 -5.57 -11.31 -4.83
C ASN A 19 -6.14 -10.12 -4.05
N LEU A 20 -5.41 -9.00 -3.96
CA LEU A 20 -5.83 -7.82 -3.22
C LEU A 20 -7.24 -7.30 -3.58
N PRO A 21 -7.67 -7.29 -4.87
CA PRO A 21 -9.04 -6.90 -5.21
C PRO A 21 -10.13 -7.68 -4.46
N SER A 22 -9.91 -8.98 -4.22
CA SER A 22 -10.86 -9.83 -3.50
C SER A 22 -11.01 -9.46 -2.02
N CYS A 23 -10.02 -8.76 -1.44
CA CYS A 23 -10.11 -8.22 -0.08
C CYS A 23 -11.06 -7.00 0.00
N PHE A 24 -11.36 -6.35 -1.14
CA PHE A 24 -12.18 -5.14 -1.22
C PHE A 24 -13.26 -5.24 -2.31
N PRO A 25 -14.21 -6.20 -2.19
CA PRO A 25 -15.15 -6.52 -3.27
C PRO A 25 -16.06 -5.35 -3.68
N LYS A 26 -16.30 -4.40 -2.77
CA LYS A 26 -17.14 -3.21 -3.02
C LYS A 26 -16.36 -2.00 -3.52
N ALA A 27 -15.02 -2.06 -3.56
CA ALA A 27 -14.18 -0.94 -4.00
C ALA A 27 -13.97 -0.89 -5.52
N GLY A 28 -14.53 -1.85 -6.28
CA GLY A 28 -14.38 -1.91 -7.74
C GLY A 28 -12.93 -2.07 -8.21
N LEU A 29 -12.03 -2.55 -7.34
CA LEU A 29 -10.62 -2.68 -7.67
C LEU A 29 -10.41 -3.79 -8.71
N THR A 30 -9.54 -3.51 -9.67
CA THR A 30 -8.97 -4.51 -10.57
C THR A 30 -7.49 -4.69 -10.27
N THR A 31 -6.90 -5.81 -10.69
CA THR A 31 -5.45 -6.01 -10.59
C THR A 31 -4.67 -4.88 -11.27
N ALA A 32 -5.15 -4.38 -12.40
CA ALA A 32 -4.55 -3.24 -13.11
C ALA A 32 -4.62 -1.95 -12.30
N ALA A 33 -5.72 -1.68 -11.59
CA ALA A 33 -5.83 -0.54 -10.69
C ALA A 33 -4.79 -0.62 -9.56
N VAL A 34 -4.66 -1.79 -8.92
CA VAL A 34 -3.66 -2.01 -7.85
C VAL A 34 -2.24 -1.81 -8.37
N GLN A 35 -1.90 -2.33 -9.55
CA GLN A 35 -0.60 -2.10 -10.18
C GLN A 35 -0.36 -0.61 -10.45
N GLY A 36 -1.38 0.10 -10.93
CA GLY A 36 -1.35 1.55 -11.12
C GLY A 36 -1.10 2.31 -9.82
N HIS A 37 -1.71 1.88 -8.71
CA HIS A 37 -1.48 2.47 -7.39
C HIS A 37 -0.03 2.26 -6.93
N ILE A 38 0.52 1.06 -7.10
CA ILE A 38 1.91 0.73 -6.77
C ILE A 38 2.90 1.51 -7.64
N PHE A 39 2.64 1.64 -8.94
CA PHE A 39 3.50 2.37 -9.87
C PHE A 39 3.55 3.87 -9.57
N LYS A 40 2.46 4.43 -9.03
CA LYS A 40 2.34 5.84 -8.64
C LYS A 40 2.59 6.06 -7.15
N ALA A 41 3.11 5.07 -6.43
CA ALA A 41 3.18 5.05 -4.97
C ALA A 41 4.06 6.15 -4.35
N ALA A 42 5.14 6.52 -5.04
CA ALA A 42 6.12 7.50 -4.60
C ALA A 42 6.30 8.59 -5.66
N ASP A 43 6.93 9.68 -5.24
CA ASP A 43 7.33 10.77 -6.12
C ASP A 43 8.24 10.26 -7.25
N ARG A 44 8.09 10.85 -8.43
CA ARG A 44 8.86 10.51 -9.63
C ARG A 44 9.14 11.75 -10.45
N PHE A 45 10.10 11.68 -11.35
CA PHE A 45 10.47 12.81 -12.21
C PHE A 45 10.17 12.50 -13.67
N ASP A 46 9.73 13.51 -14.42
CA ASP A 46 9.60 13.42 -15.87
C ASP A 46 10.95 13.66 -16.58
N SER A 47 10.98 13.55 -17.91
CA SER A 47 12.18 13.79 -18.72
C SER A 47 12.69 15.23 -18.68
N ARG A 48 11.90 16.17 -18.15
CA ARG A 48 12.25 17.59 -17.97
C ARG A 48 12.65 17.91 -16.52
N GLY A 49 12.80 16.88 -15.68
CA GLY A 49 13.17 17.04 -14.27
C GLY A 49 12.05 17.58 -13.38
N ARG A 50 10.80 17.63 -13.86
CA ARG A 50 9.67 18.07 -13.04
C ARG A 50 9.24 16.95 -12.10
N LYS A 51 9.00 17.30 -10.84
CA LYS A 51 8.47 16.38 -9.83
C LYS A 51 6.99 16.11 -10.08
N ILE A 52 6.66 14.83 -10.22
CA ILE A 52 5.29 14.31 -10.22
C ILE A 52 5.06 13.70 -8.83
N PRO A 53 4.11 14.25 -8.04
CA PRO A 53 3.83 13.73 -6.72
C PRO A 53 3.28 12.30 -6.80
N GLY A 54 3.71 11.47 -5.85
CA GLY A 54 3.13 10.14 -5.64
C GLY A 54 1.72 10.22 -5.05
N ASN A 55 1.01 9.09 -5.06
CA ASN A 55 -0.32 8.97 -4.43
C ASN A 55 -0.24 8.67 -2.92
N GLY A 56 0.95 8.68 -2.32
CA GLY A 56 1.16 8.45 -0.89
C GLY A 56 1.23 6.96 -0.47
N LEU A 57 0.93 6.01 -1.35
CA LEU A 57 0.88 4.58 -1.00
C LEU A 57 2.25 4.02 -0.56
N ALA A 58 3.36 4.60 -1.03
CA ALA A 58 4.68 4.17 -0.56
C ALA A 58 4.91 4.56 0.91
N ALA A 59 4.40 5.72 1.32
CA ALA A 59 4.54 6.25 2.67
C ALA A 59 3.64 5.53 3.69
N SER A 60 2.51 4.96 3.25
CA SER A 60 1.61 4.20 4.15
C SER A 60 2.22 2.89 4.67
N GLY A 61 3.35 2.43 4.10
CA GLY A 61 3.98 1.17 4.47
C GLY A 61 3.22 -0.07 3.99
N ALA A 62 2.22 0.09 3.11
CA ALA A 62 1.43 -1.02 2.59
C ALA A 62 2.20 -1.90 1.59
N ILE A 63 3.18 -1.34 0.86
CA ILE A 63 3.92 -2.06 -0.18
C ILE A 63 5.13 -2.78 0.44
N ILE A 64 5.12 -4.11 0.42
CA ILE A 64 6.22 -4.94 0.93
C ILE A 64 6.95 -5.59 -0.24
N ARG A 65 8.20 -5.17 -0.47
CA ARG A 65 9.07 -5.74 -1.51
C ARG A 65 10.04 -6.75 -0.90
N ARG A 66 9.95 -8.01 -1.35
CA ARG A 66 10.86 -9.10 -0.95
C ARG A 66 11.40 -9.80 -2.20
N GLY A 67 12.59 -9.40 -2.62
CA GLY A 67 13.18 -9.84 -3.88
C GLY A 67 12.29 -9.47 -5.08
N ARG A 68 11.90 -10.47 -5.89
CA ARG A 68 11.01 -10.28 -7.04
C ARG A 68 9.52 -10.26 -6.67
N LYS A 69 9.17 -10.52 -5.39
CA LYS A 69 7.78 -10.55 -4.93
C LYS A 69 7.37 -9.19 -4.37
N VAL A 70 6.15 -8.78 -4.72
CA VAL A 70 5.45 -7.65 -4.12
C VAL A 70 4.25 -8.21 -3.35
N LEU A 71 4.26 -8.00 -2.05
CA LEU A 71 3.15 -8.28 -1.14
C LEU A 71 2.55 -6.95 -0.70
N ILE A 72 1.26 -6.97 -0.38
CA ILE A 72 0.53 -5.81 0.10
C ILE A 72 -0.01 -6.14 1.48
N ASP A 73 0.31 -5.29 2.45
CA ASP A 73 -0.35 -5.25 3.75
C ASP A 73 -1.77 -4.70 3.54
N VAL A 74 -2.76 -5.57 3.71
CA VAL A 74 -4.17 -5.30 3.40
C VAL A 74 -4.71 -4.19 4.29
N ASP A 75 -4.34 -4.17 5.57
CA ASP A 75 -4.88 -3.23 6.55
C ASP A 75 -4.32 -1.82 6.31
N LYS A 76 -3.02 -1.70 6.04
CA LYS A 76 -2.41 -0.42 5.66
C LYS A 76 -2.90 0.09 4.30
N TYR A 77 -3.15 -0.82 3.36
CA TYR A 77 -3.74 -0.46 2.08
C TYR A 77 -5.18 0.04 2.24
N ALA A 78 -5.96 -0.58 3.13
CA ALA A 78 -7.32 -0.13 3.47
C ALA A 78 -7.32 1.27 4.11
N ALA A 79 -6.39 1.53 5.04
CA ALA A 79 -6.22 2.85 5.66
C ALA A 79 -5.86 3.92 4.62
N TRP A 80 -4.95 3.62 3.69
CA TRP A 80 -4.64 4.52 2.59
C TRP A 80 -5.86 4.76 1.68
N LEU A 81 -6.64 3.72 1.35
CA LEU A 81 -7.85 3.86 0.52
C LEU A 81 -8.94 4.72 1.16
N SER A 82 -9.08 4.70 2.49
CA SER A 82 -10.05 5.53 3.20
C SER A 82 -9.61 6.99 3.34
N GLY A 83 -8.43 7.36 2.84
CA GLY A 83 -7.85 8.69 2.98
C GLY A 83 -7.15 8.91 4.32
N GLY A 84 -6.92 7.85 5.10
CA GLY A 84 -6.12 7.91 6.33
C GLY A 84 -4.62 7.91 6.00
N LEU A 85 -3.96 9.03 6.26
CA LEU A 85 -2.50 9.14 6.38
C LEU A 85 -2.13 9.42 7.83
#